data_AF-A0A2A5CKT2-F1
#
_entry.id   AF-A0A2A5CKT2-F1
#
_cell.length_a   1.000
_cell.length_b   1.000
_cell.length_c   1.000
_cell.angle_alpha   90.00
_cell.angle_beta   90.00
_cell.angle_gamma   90.00
#
_symmetry.space_group_name_H-M   'P 1'
#
loop_
_entity.id
_entity.type
_entity.pdbx_description
1 polymer ?
#
loop_
_entity_poly.entity_id
_entity_poly.type
_entity_poly.pdbx_seq_one_letter_code
_entity_poly.pdbx_strand_id
1 'polypeptide(L)' 'MKRINTGIIMSLFAFLLLSASGCTLKPWVKPYERMNLADPIMSFGRSPVADNYMHHVYQAREGAKGAEGGAGGGCGCN' A
#
# COMPACT_ATOMS: atom_id res chain seq x y z
N MET A 1 -46.89 10.55 -7.68
CA MET A 1 -45.67 10.96 -6.96
C MET A 1 -45.45 10.00 -5.79
N LYS A 2 -44.53 9.04 -5.90
CA LYS A 2 -44.30 8.05 -4.83
C LYS A 2 -43.60 8.76 -3.67
N ARG A 3 -44.26 8.87 -2.50
CA ARG A 3 -43.67 9.44 -1.28
C ARG A 3 -42.48 8.56 -0.89
N ILE A 4 -41.28 9.08 -1.06
CA ILE A 4 -40.06 8.40 -0.61
C ILE A 4 -40.12 8.34 0.91
N ASN A 5 -39.98 7.12 1.45
CA ASN A 5 -40.09 6.87 2.88
C ASN A 5 -38.81 7.37 3.58
N THR A 6 -38.95 8.30 4.53
CA THR A 6 -37.83 8.93 5.23
C THR A 6 -36.93 7.92 5.96
N GLY A 7 -37.48 6.78 6.37
CA GLY A 7 -36.72 5.67 6.96
C GLY A 7 -35.72 5.00 6.00
N ILE A 8 -36.05 4.94 4.70
CA ILE A 8 -35.13 4.37 3.68
C ILE A 8 -33.94 5.30 3.47
N ILE A 9 -34.18 6.62 3.45
CA ILE A 9 -33.12 7.64 3.33
C ILE A 9 -32.16 7.54 4.52
N MET A 10 -32.67 7.39 5.74
CA MET A 10 -31.84 7.27 6.95
C MET A 10 -31.00 5.99 6.96
N SER A 11 -31.57 4.86 6.52
CA SER A 11 -30.84 3.59 6.42
C SER A 11 -29.70 3.65 5.39
N LEU A 12 -29.94 4.24 4.22
CA LEU A 12 -28.92 4.43 3.19
C LEU A 12 -27.78 5.36 3.66
N PHE A 13 -28.12 6.43 4.38
CA PHE A 13 -27.11 7.36 4.93
C PHE A 13 -26.25 6.68 6.00
N ALA A 14 -26.85 5.86 6.87
CA ALA A 14 -26.12 5.08 7.86
C ALA A 14 -25.18 4.05 7.20
N PHE A 15 -25.62 3.37 6.14
CA PHE A 15 -24.79 2.42 5.39
C PHE A 15 -23.58 3.11 4.73
N LEU A 16 -23.80 4.29 4.14
CA LEU A 16 -22.74 5.10 3.53
C LEU A 16 -21.66 5.51 4.57
N LEU A 17 -22.08 5.93 5.76
CA LEU A 17 -21.17 6.30 6.85
C LEU A 17 -20.35 5.09 7.35
N LEU A 18 -20.96 3.90 7.44
CA LEU A 18 -20.24 2.67 7.82
C LEU A 18 -19.19 2.28 6.77
N SER A 19 -19.50 2.38 5.48
CA SER A 19 -18.54 2.05 4.41
C SER A 19 -17.32 2.99 4.36
N ALA A 20 -17.46 4.23 4.85
CA ALA A 20 -16.37 5.20 4.89
C ALA A 20 -15.38 4.96 6.05
N SER A 21 -15.72 4.11 7.03
CA SER A 21 -14.88 3.83 8.20
C SER A 21 -13.64 2.98 7.91
N GLY A 22 -13.54 2.38 6.71
CA GLY A 22 -12.35 1.64 6.26
C GLY A 22 -11.15 2.53 5.92
N CYS A 23 -11.36 3.82 5.69
CA CYS A 23 -10.29 4.80 5.46
C CYS A 23 -9.93 5.48 6.79
N THR A 24 -9.22 4.78 7.66
CA THR A 24 -8.86 5.32 8.99
C THR A 24 -7.86 6.46 8.86
N LEU A 25 -8.18 7.63 9.42
CA LEU A 25 -7.23 8.68 9.78
C LEU A 25 -6.54 8.28 11.10
N LYS A 26 -5.36 7.65 11.02
CA LYS A 26 -4.58 7.00 12.11
C LYS A 26 -5.06 5.59 12.51
N PRO A 27 -4.13 4.65 12.73
CA PRO A 27 -2.73 4.87 13.07
C PRO A 27 -1.81 4.55 11.88
N TRP A 28 -1.19 5.57 11.29
CA TRP A 28 -0.05 5.30 10.43
C TRP A 28 1.10 4.81 11.31
N VAL A 29 1.73 3.70 10.93
CA VAL A 29 3.04 3.31 11.45
C VAL A 29 4.00 4.45 11.16
N LYS A 30 4.75 4.90 12.18
CA LYS A 30 5.66 6.03 11.99
C LYS A 30 6.69 5.66 10.92
N PRO A 31 7.16 6.61 10.08
CA PRO A 31 8.06 6.27 8.97
C PRO A 31 9.27 5.41 9.38
N TYR A 32 9.84 5.68 10.55
CA TYR A 32 10.97 4.92 11.11
C TYR A 32 10.61 3.57 11.75
N GLU A 33 9.32 3.30 12.00
CA GLU A 33 8.83 2.00 12.47
C GLU A 33 8.51 1.05 11.30
N ARG A 34 8.41 1.58 10.06
CA ARG A 34 8.11 0.77 8.85
C ARG A 34 9.18 -0.26 8.54
N MET A 35 10.44 -0.01 8.92
CA MET A 35 11.52 -0.99 8.76
C MET A 35 11.23 -2.32 9.48
N ASN A 36 10.43 -2.29 10.55
CA ASN A 36 10.07 -3.50 11.29
C ASN A 36 9.03 -4.37 10.56
N LEU A 37 8.38 -3.83 9.52
CA LEU A 37 7.46 -4.59 8.67
C LEU A 37 8.21 -5.36 7.58
N ALA A 38 9.51 -5.11 7.38
CA ALA A 38 10.34 -5.77 6.38
C ALA A 38 11.29 -6.79 7.04
N ASP A 39 10.80 -8.00 7.30
CA ASP A 39 11.64 -9.12 7.75
C ASP A 39 12.62 -9.54 6.64
N PRO A 40 13.91 -9.81 6.95
CA PRO A 40 14.88 -10.36 6.00
C PRO A 40 14.40 -11.55 5.17
N ILE A 41 13.50 -12.39 5.71
CA ILE A 41 12.94 -13.54 4.97
C ILE A 41 12.03 -13.12 3.82
N MET A 42 11.47 -11.91 3.85
CA MET A 42 10.59 -11.41 2.81
C MET A 42 11.35 -10.85 1.59
N SER A 43 12.68 -10.81 1.64
CA SER A 43 13.51 -10.38 0.51
C SER A 43 13.30 -11.30 -0.70
N PHE A 44 13.06 -10.71 -1.88
CA PHE A 44 12.89 -11.46 -3.13
C PHE A 44 14.17 -12.20 -3.57
N GLY A 45 15.33 -11.68 -3.18
CA GLY A 45 16.62 -12.23 -3.53
C GLY A 45 17.50 -12.46 -2.30
N ARG A 46 18.41 -13.43 -2.42
CA ARG A 46 19.34 -13.82 -1.35
C ARG A 46 20.59 -12.93 -1.32
N SER A 47 20.89 -12.23 -2.42
CA SER A 47 22.11 -11.46 -2.61
C SER A 47 21.78 -10.02 -3.02
N PRO A 48 21.63 -9.09 -2.06
CA PRO A 48 21.22 -7.72 -2.37
C PRO A 48 22.21 -6.99 -3.28
N VAL A 49 23.50 -7.36 -3.25
CA VAL A 49 24.53 -6.77 -4.12
C VAL A 49 24.32 -7.18 -5.58
N ALA A 50 24.03 -8.46 -5.82
CA ALA A 50 23.80 -8.97 -7.18
C ALA A 50 22.48 -8.43 -7.75
N ASP A 51 21.43 -8.37 -6.92
CA ASP A 51 20.12 -7.86 -7.33
C ASP A 51 20.19 -6.38 -7.71
N ASN A 52 20.87 -5.55 -6.92
CA ASN A 52 21.09 -4.13 -7.24
C ASN A 52 21.87 -3.93 -8.54
N TYR A 53 22.88 -4.77 -8.81
CA TYR A 53 23.60 -4.73 -10.08
C TYR A 53 22.67 -5.01 -11.27
N MET A 54 21.86 -6.07 -11.18
CA MET A 54 20.90 -6.42 -12.23
C MET A 54 19.82 -5.35 -12.42
N HIS A 55 19.32 -4.76 -11.34
CA HIS A 55 18.40 -3.61 -11.41
C HIS A 55 18.98 -2.47 -12.23
N HIS A 56 20.24 -2.08 -12.01
CA HIS A 56 20.90 -1.05 -12.81
C HIS A 56 20.96 -1.40 -14.31
N VAL A 57 21.18 -2.67 -14.65
CA VAL A 57 21.17 -3.15 -16.03
C VAL A 57 19.77 -3.00 -16.65
N TYR A 58 18.71 -3.40 -15.94
CA TYR A 58 17.33 -3.27 -16.42
C TYR A 58 16.92 -1.81 -16.57
N GLN A 59 17.22 -0.96 -15.59
CA GLN A 59 16.98 0.49 -15.68
C GLN A 59 17.59 1.11 -16.95
N ALA A 60 18.82 0.71 -17.31
CA ALA A 60 19.51 1.22 -18.48
C ALA A 60 18.91 0.68 -19.79
N ARG A 61 18.50 -0.59 -19.81
CA ARG A 61 17.96 -1.25 -21.00
C ARG A 61 16.50 -0.94 -21.28
N GLU A 62 15.71 -0.79 -20.23
CA GLU A 62 14.25 -0.67 -20.30
C GLU A 62 13.79 0.78 -20.11
N GLY A 63 14.69 1.69 -19.74
CA GLY A 63 14.36 3.09 -19.50
C GLY A 63 13.45 3.32 -18.28
N ALA A 64 13.31 2.33 -17.41
CA ALA A 64 12.38 2.32 -16.28
C ALA A 64 13.07 2.64 -14.94
N LYS A 65 13.89 3.70 -14.90
CA LYS A 65 14.53 4.15 -13.64
C LYS A 65 13.48 4.53 -12.60
N GLY A 66 13.59 3.98 -11.39
CA GLY A 66 12.67 4.22 -10.28
C GLY A 66 11.39 3.38 -10.32
N ALA A 67 11.25 2.46 -11.29
CA ALA A 67 10.11 1.53 -11.34
C ALA A 67 10.31 0.29 -10.46
N GLU A 68 11.52 0.10 -9.92
CA GLU A 68 11.80 -0.85 -8.85
C GLU A 68 10.98 -0.55 -7.58
N GLY A 69 10.47 -1.60 -6.94
CA GLY A 69 9.77 -1.48 -5.66
C GLY A 69 10.64 -0.91 -4.55
N GLY A 70 10.05 -0.69 -3.37
CA GLY A 70 10.80 -0.26 -2.19
C GLY A 70 11.92 -1.23 -1.80
N ALA A 71 12.95 -0.73 -1.11
CA ALA A 71 14.05 -1.55 -0.64
C ALA A 71 13.56 -2.55 0.43
N GLY A 72 13.61 -3.85 0.12
CA GLY A 72 13.22 -4.94 1.01
C GLY A 72 11.88 -5.60 0.66
N GLY A 73 11.50 -6.59 1.45
CA GLY A 73 10.22 -7.30 1.34
C GLY A 73 9.17 -6.77 2.30
N GLY A 74 7.91 -7.16 2.09
CA GLY A 74 6.77 -6.77 2.93
C GLY A 74 6.00 -5.57 2.37
N CYS A 75 4.73 -5.42 2.78
CA CYS A 75 3.83 -4.36 2.30
C CYS A 75 4.15 -2.96 2.86
N GLY A 76 5.29 -2.78 3.52
CA GLY A 76 5.71 -1.55 4.18
C GLY A 76 6.43 -0.57 3.26
N CYS A 77 5.81 -0.23 2.13
CA CYS A 77 6.39 0.64 1.10
C CYS A 77 7.04 1.90 1.71
N ASN A 78 8.34 2.06 1.42
CA ASN A 78 9.27 3.10 1.89
C ASN A 78 8.63 4.50 1.95
#